data_AF-A0A3C2AL63-F1
#
_entry.id   AF-A0A3C2AL63-F1
#
_cell.length_a   1.000
_cell.length_b   1.000
_cell.length_c   1.000
_cell.angle_alpha   90.00
_cell.angle_beta   90.00
_cell.angle_gamma   90.00
#
_symmetry.space_group_name_H-M   'P 1'
#
loop_
_entity.id
_entity.type
_entity.pdbx_description
1 polymer ?
#
loop_
_entity_poly.entity_id
_entity_poly.type
_entity_poly.pdbx_seq_one_letter_code
_entity_poly.pdbx_strand_id
1 'polypeptide(L)'
;LSKGLSAKNMAGLGRVLAILFAIMCVGGSFGGGNMFQSNQAAEIFLSSAGIESAYGGTVFGIILAILVGIVILGGIQRIASVTEKIVPFMAVIYVGAALIIIFMNAQHVPAAFAAIFNGAFTGAGIAGGALGVLIQGFRRAAFSNEAGIGSAAIAHSAVKTKHAASEGIVALLEPFIDTVVICTMTALVIVIYNIEGAFAYGDAGGNAVFADGVSLSGVGLTNHIFESSIPHFSIVLTIAVVLFAFSTMISWSYYGMQSWTFLFGKSDRNEKIYKVLFCLFVVIGAASKMGSVLDFSDAMIFAMMVPNMIGLFILAPYVKEELAKYLAAIKNK
;
A
#
# COMPACT_ATOMS: atom_id res chain seq x y z
N LEU A 1 0.91 5.94 21.15
CA LEU A 1 -0.38 6.14 21.87
C LEU A 1 -0.27 6.02 23.38
N SER A 2 -0.03 4.82 23.96
CA SER A 2 -0.02 4.62 25.42
C SER A 2 0.91 5.57 26.19
N LYS A 3 2.19 5.66 25.82
CA LYS A 3 3.16 6.57 26.46
C LYS A 3 2.78 8.05 26.30
N GLY A 4 2.46 8.47 25.07
CA GLY A 4 2.16 9.87 24.76
C GLY A 4 0.93 10.40 25.50
N LEU A 5 -0.15 9.62 25.58
CA LEU A 5 -1.36 10.02 26.29
C LEU A 5 -1.22 9.92 27.81
N SER A 6 -0.37 9.00 28.31
CA SER A 6 0.01 8.96 29.72
C SER A 6 0.68 10.28 30.18
N ALA A 7 1.52 10.88 29.33
CA ALA A 7 2.14 12.19 29.61
C ALA A 7 1.14 13.35 29.70
N LYS A 8 -0.11 13.16 29.25
CA LYS A 8 -1.22 14.12 29.38
C LYS A 8 -2.23 13.73 30.47
N ASN A 9 -1.86 12.84 31.41
CA ASN A 9 -2.75 12.30 32.44
C ASN A 9 -3.95 11.51 31.88
N MET A 10 -3.86 11.01 30.63
CA MET A 10 -4.89 10.22 29.96
C MET A 10 -4.45 8.76 29.77
N ALA A 11 -3.79 8.18 30.78
CA ALA A 11 -3.18 6.86 30.70
C ALA A 11 -4.18 5.73 30.34
N GLY A 12 -5.40 5.78 30.91
CA GLY A 12 -6.47 4.81 30.63
C GLY A 12 -6.87 4.81 29.15
N LEU A 13 -7.20 5.98 28.60
CA LEU A 13 -7.50 6.15 27.18
C LEU A 13 -6.32 5.71 26.30
N GLY A 14 -5.10 6.12 26.67
CA GLY A 14 -3.89 5.76 25.94
C GLY A 14 -3.65 4.25 25.83
N ARG A 15 -3.97 3.50 26.88
CA ARG A 15 -3.87 2.03 26.88
C ARG A 15 -4.92 1.40 25.98
N VAL A 16 -6.18 1.84 26.07
CA VAL A 16 -7.28 1.33 25.24
C VAL A 16 -6.99 1.55 23.75
N LEU A 17 -6.66 2.79 23.38
CA LEU A 17 -6.37 3.13 21.97
C LEU A 17 -5.16 2.37 21.42
N ALA A 18 -4.11 2.16 22.24
CA ALA A 18 -2.94 1.39 21.82
C ALA A 18 -3.25 -0.10 21.60
N ILE A 19 -4.08 -0.71 22.46
CA ILE A 19 -4.51 -2.11 22.29
C ILE A 19 -5.38 -2.26 21.05
N LEU A 20 -6.35 -1.37 20.85
CA LEU A 20 -7.20 -1.36 19.65
C LEU A 20 -6.36 -1.22 18.39
N PHE A 21 -5.46 -0.23 18.35
CA PHE A 21 -4.53 -0.04 17.24
C PHE A 21 -3.71 -1.30 16.97
N ALA A 22 -3.14 -1.92 18.00
CA ALA A 22 -2.26 -3.08 17.82
C ALA A 22 -3.02 -4.30 17.29
N ILE A 23 -4.25 -4.55 17.74
CA ILE A 23 -5.08 -5.64 17.20
C ILE A 23 -5.38 -5.39 15.73
N MET A 24 -5.80 -4.18 15.38
CA MET A 24 -6.11 -3.82 13.99
C MET A 24 -4.86 -3.81 13.11
N CYS A 25 -3.70 -3.43 13.64
CA CYS A 25 -2.41 -3.47 12.93
C CYS A 25 -1.95 -4.90 12.64
N VAL A 26 -2.16 -5.84 13.58
CA VAL A 26 -1.93 -7.27 13.31
C VAL A 26 -2.88 -7.75 12.21
N GLY A 27 -4.17 -7.43 12.31
CA GLY A 27 -5.15 -7.75 11.26
C GLY A 27 -4.79 -7.17 9.89
N GLY A 28 -4.44 -5.88 9.83
CA GLY A 28 -4.02 -5.18 8.63
C GLY A 28 -2.74 -5.74 8.02
N SER A 29 -1.81 -6.20 8.87
CA SER A 29 -0.60 -6.88 8.40
C SER A 29 -0.89 -8.21 7.72
N PHE A 30 -1.92 -8.96 8.14
CA PHE A 30 -2.33 -10.18 7.45
C PHE A 30 -3.23 -9.91 6.24
N GLY A 31 -4.07 -8.87 6.30
CA GLY A 31 -4.92 -8.44 5.20
C GLY A 31 -4.13 -7.65 4.15
N GLY A 32 -4.18 -6.32 4.23
CA GLY A 32 -3.73 -5.43 3.15
C GLY A 32 -2.22 -5.48 2.93
N GLY A 33 -1.46 -5.69 4.00
CA GLY A 33 0.00 -5.85 3.94
C GLY A 33 0.48 -7.21 3.47
N ASN A 34 -0.41 -8.21 3.32
CA ASN A 34 0.00 -9.59 3.03
C ASN A 34 -0.94 -10.28 2.05
N MET A 35 -2.11 -10.75 2.48
CA MET A 35 -3.00 -11.52 1.62
C MET A 35 -3.37 -10.76 0.33
N PHE A 36 -3.62 -9.45 0.43
CA PHE A 36 -3.94 -8.62 -0.73
C PHE A 36 -2.75 -8.55 -1.70
N GLN A 37 -1.55 -8.30 -1.18
CA GLN A 37 -0.32 -8.20 -1.97
C GLN A 37 0.03 -9.53 -2.66
N SER A 38 -0.07 -10.64 -1.93
CA SER A 38 0.21 -11.95 -2.50
C SER A 38 -0.83 -12.38 -3.52
N ASN A 39 -2.09 -11.97 -3.36
CA ASN A 39 -3.14 -12.17 -4.35
C ASN A 39 -2.86 -11.42 -5.66
N GLN A 40 -2.59 -10.11 -5.58
CA GLN A 40 -2.29 -9.30 -6.77
C GLN A 40 -1.03 -9.78 -7.50
N ALA A 41 0.01 -10.19 -6.75
CA ALA A 41 1.23 -10.75 -7.32
C ALA A 41 0.98 -12.10 -8.01
N ALA A 42 0.13 -12.95 -7.45
CA ALA A 42 -0.24 -14.23 -8.05
C ALA A 42 -1.07 -14.01 -9.33
N GLU A 43 -2.05 -13.11 -9.30
CA GLU A 43 -2.91 -12.81 -10.45
C GLU A 43 -2.09 -12.38 -11.68
N ILE A 44 -1.21 -11.39 -11.53
CA ILE A 44 -0.39 -10.92 -12.65
C ILE A 44 0.60 -11.97 -13.13
N PHE A 45 1.23 -12.71 -12.20
CA PHE A 45 2.20 -13.74 -12.57
C PHE A 45 1.54 -14.88 -13.34
N LEU A 46 0.43 -15.42 -12.84
CA LEU A 46 -0.26 -16.54 -13.48
C LEU A 46 -0.84 -16.13 -14.83
N SER A 47 -1.38 -14.92 -14.93
CA SER A 47 -1.86 -14.35 -16.20
C SER A 47 -0.73 -14.21 -17.22
N SER A 48 0.41 -13.63 -16.82
CA SER A 48 1.57 -13.47 -17.71
C SER A 48 2.21 -14.81 -18.12
N ALA A 49 2.17 -15.82 -17.24
CA ALA A 49 2.71 -17.15 -17.51
C ALA A 49 1.73 -18.09 -18.24
N GLY A 50 0.48 -17.66 -18.49
CA GLY A 50 -0.55 -18.50 -19.10
C GLY A 50 -0.94 -19.71 -18.25
N ILE A 51 -0.83 -19.61 -16.92
CA ILE A 51 -1.09 -20.73 -16.00
C ILE A 51 -2.55 -20.69 -15.54
N GLU A 52 -3.39 -21.52 -16.15
CA GLU A 52 -4.80 -21.71 -15.79
C GLU A 52 -5.01 -22.90 -14.84
N SER A 53 -4.24 -22.96 -13.75
CA SER A 53 -4.35 -24.06 -12.77
C SER A 53 -4.99 -23.59 -11.48
N ALA A 54 -5.94 -24.38 -10.96
CA ALA A 54 -6.54 -24.18 -9.64
C ALA A 54 -5.50 -24.17 -8.50
N TYR A 55 -4.33 -24.77 -8.71
CA TYR A 55 -3.22 -24.81 -7.75
C TYR A 55 -2.13 -23.76 -8.02
N GLY A 56 -2.23 -23.02 -9.13
CA GLY A 56 -1.20 -22.05 -9.54
C GLY A 56 -0.94 -20.99 -8.47
N GLY A 57 -2.01 -20.44 -7.90
CA GLY A 57 -1.92 -19.45 -6.80
C GLY A 57 -1.25 -20.02 -5.55
N THR A 58 -1.57 -21.26 -5.18
CA THR A 58 -0.96 -21.92 -4.01
C THR A 58 0.53 -22.16 -4.22
N VAL A 59 0.95 -22.67 -5.39
CA VAL A 59 2.36 -22.91 -5.70
C VAL A 59 3.15 -21.61 -5.70
N PHE A 60 2.62 -20.58 -6.38
CA PHE A 60 3.21 -19.24 -6.37
C PHE A 60 3.31 -18.69 -4.94
N GLY A 61 2.24 -18.81 -4.16
CA GLY A 61 2.19 -18.40 -2.76
C GLY A 61 3.24 -19.10 -1.89
N ILE A 62 3.48 -20.39 -2.09
CA ILE A 62 4.53 -21.14 -1.37
C ILE A 62 5.91 -20.57 -1.70
N ILE A 63 6.21 -20.35 -2.98
CA ILE A 63 7.49 -19.77 -3.43
C ILE A 63 7.66 -18.38 -2.81
N LEU A 64 6.62 -17.54 -2.90
CA LEU A 64 6.62 -16.20 -2.37
C LEU A 64 6.78 -16.18 -0.84
N ALA A 65 6.11 -17.08 -0.12
CA ALA A 65 6.22 -17.22 1.32
C ALA A 65 7.63 -17.65 1.76
N ILE A 66 8.30 -18.51 1.00
CA ILE A 66 9.71 -18.87 1.25
C ILE A 66 10.61 -17.64 1.08
N LEU A 67 10.45 -16.90 -0.01
CA LEU A 67 11.23 -15.68 -0.28
C LEU A 67 11.02 -14.63 0.82
N VAL A 68 9.76 -14.38 1.21
CA VAL A 68 9.41 -13.44 2.30
C VAL A 68 10.00 -13.95 3.61
N GLY A 69 9.85 -15.24 3.91
CA GLY A 69 10.39 -15.92 5.08
C GLY A 69 11.89 -15.70 5.27
N ILE A 70 12.67 -15.89 4.20
CA ILE A 70 14.13 -15.68 4.20
C ILE A 70 14.49 -14.26 4.65
N VAL A 71 13.72 -13.25 4.26
CA VAL A 71 13.99 -11.84 4.61
C VAL A 71 13.53 -11.54 6.04
N ILE A 72 12.31 -11.89 6.41
CA ILE A 72 11.72 -11.52 7.72
C ILE A 72 12.39 -12.27 8.89
N LEU A 73 12.99 -13.45 8.63
CA LEU A 73 13.79 -14.15 9.64
C LEU A 73 15.00 -13.34 10.09
N GLY A 74 15.60 -12.55 9.19
CA GLY A 74 16.73 -11.67 9.49
C GLY A 74 16.38 -10.37 10.23
N GLY A 75 15.10 -10.12 10.51
CA GLY A 75 14.64 -8.94 11.25
C GLY A 75 14.79 -7.62 10.47
N ILE A 76 14.66 -6.50 11.19
CA ILE A 76 14.56 -5.15 10.57
C ILE A 76 15.80 -4.76 9.75
N GLN A 77 17.00 -5.20 10.15
CA GLN A 77 18.22 -4.89 9.39
C GLN A 77 18.22 -5.57 8.02
N ARG A 78 17.78 -6.85 7.96
CA ARG A 78 17.68 -7.58 6.70
C ARG A 78 16.58 -6.98 5.82
N ILE A 79 15.43 -6.66 6.40
CA ILE A 79 14.33 -5.98 5.70
C ILE A 79 14.84 -4.68 5.07
N ALA A 80 15.45 -3.79 5.85
CA ALA A 80 16.00 -2.53 5.34
C ALA A 80 17.03 -2.74 4.21
N SER A 81 17.97 -3.68 4.36
CA SER A 81 19.00 -3.96 3.36
C SER A 81 18.48 -4.52 2.03
N VAL A 82 17.29 -5.12 2.06
CA VAL A 82 16.60 -5.66 0.88
C VAL A 82 15.75 -4.56 0.25
N THR A 83 14.94 -3.87 1.07
CA THR A 83 14.08 -2.76 0.66
C THR A 83 14.87 -1.63 -0.01
N GLU A 84 16.04 -1.25 0.53
CA GLU A 84 16.87 -0.17 -0.03
C GLU A 84 17.33 -0.42 -1.48
N LYS A 85 17.33 -1.69 -1.92
CA LYS A 85 17.75 -2.10 -3.28
C LYS A 85 16.54 -2.35 -4.18
N ILE A 86 15.54 -3.06 -3.64
CA ILE A 86 14.34 -3.45 -4.41
C ILE A 86 13.49 -2.23 -4.73
N VAL A 87 13.28 -1.32 -3.76
CA VAL A 87 12.36 -0.18 -3.91
C VAL A 87 12.79 0.78 -5.04
N PRO A 88 14.06 1.23 -5.10
CA PRO A 88 14.49 2.07 -6.21
C PRO A 88 14.39 1.34 -7.56
N PHE A 89 14.74 0.06 -7.60
CA PHE A 89 14.72 -0.74 -8.83
C PHE A 89 13.30 -0.90 -9.39
N MET A 90 12.33 -1.31 -8.57
CA MET A 90 10.94 -1.47 -8.99
C MET A 90 10.30 -0.13 -9.39
N ALA A 91 10.63 0.96 -8.67
CA ALA A 91 10.15 2.29 -8.98
C ALA A 91 10.68 2.79 -10.34
N VAL A 92 11.98 2.62 -10.62
CA VAL A 92 12.58 3.03 -11.89
C VAL A 92 11.95 2.30 -13.07
N ILE A 93 11.73 0.98 -12.97
CA ILE A 93 11.07 0.20 -14.02
C ILE A 93 9.66 0.73 -14.27
N TYR A 94 8.87 0.88 -13.22
CA TYR A 94 7.47 1.27 -13.34
C TYR A 94 7.31 2.71 -13.84
N VAL A 95 8.01 3.66 -13.21
CA VAL A 95 8.01 5.09 -13.59
C VAL A 95 8.57 5.25 -15.00
N GLY A 96 9.65 4.56 -15.35
CA GLY A 96 10.22 4.61 -16.69
C GLY A 96 9.21 4.17 -17.77
N ALA A 97 8.53 3.06 -17.54
CA ALA A 97 7.50 2.56 -18.46
C ALA A 97 6.30 3.49 -18.58
N ALA A 98 5.79 3.99 -17.45
CA ALA A 98 4.70 4.94 -17.44
C ALA A 98 5.08 6.26 -18.14
N LEU A 99 6.31 6.76 -17.95
CA LEU A 99 6.82 7.93 -18.67
C LEU A 99 6.87 7.69 -20.18
N ILE A 100 7.34 6.51 -20.62
CA ILE A 100 7.36 6.17 -22.06
C ILE A 100 5.95 6.26 -22.64
N ILE A 101 4.95 5.64 -22.00
CA ILE A 101 3.55 5.68 -22.48
C ILE A 101 3.01 7.10 -22.49
N ILE A 102 3.27 7.88 -21.43
CA ILE A 102 2.83 9.28 -21.32
C ILE A 102 3.47 10.14 -22.41
N PHE A 103 4.76 9.96 -22.71
CA PHE A 103 5.45 10.73 -23.75
C PHE A 103 5.02 10.33 -25.16
N MET A 104 4.75 9.05 -25.42
CA MET A 104 4.18 8.59 -26.70
C MET A 104 2.80 9.18 -26.96
N ASN A 105 2.08 9.56 -25.91
CA ASN A 105 0.73 10.12 -25.95
C ASN A 105 0.67 11.53 -25.35
N ALA A 106 1.75 12.31 -25.48
CA ALA A 106 1.89 13.59 -24.79
C ALA A 106 0.75 14.58 -25.13
N GLN A 107 0.22 14.52 -26.35
CA GLN A 107 -0.92 15.33 -26.80
C GLN A 107 -2.21 15.07 -26.00
N HIS A 108 -2.36 13.89 -25.41
CA HIS A 108 -3.53 13.49 -24.64
C HIS A 108 -3.44 13.85 -23.15
N VAL A 109 -2.26 14.24 -22.66
CA VAL A 109 -2.04 14.56 -21.24
C VAL A 109 -2.99 15.67 -20.73
N PRO A 110 -3.17 16.82 -21.43
CA PRO A 110 -4.11 17.85 -20.97
C PRO A 110 -5.56 17.35 -20.92
N ALA A 111 -5.97 16.55 -21.91
CA ALA A 111 -7.30 15.96 -21.95
C ALA A 111 -7.52 14.94 -20.83
N ALA A 112 -6.49 14.16 -20.48
CA ALA A 112 -6.54 13.23 -19.36
C ALA A 112 -6.73 13.94 -18.02
N PHE A 113 -5.99 15.02 -17.76
CA PHE A 113 -6.22 15.85 -16.57
C PHE A 113 -7.64 16.41 -16.54
N ALA A 114 -8.11 16.98 -17.65
CA ALA A 114 -9.48 17.49 -17.74
C ALA A 114 -10.52 16.40 -17.44
N ALA A 115 -10.32 15.18 -17.95
CA ALA A 115 -11.19 14.04 -17.69
C ALA A 115 -11.18 13.64 -16.20
N ILE A 116 -10.01 13.62 -15.54
CA ILE A 116 -9.90 13.32 -14.10
C ILE A 116 -10.66 14.36 -13.27
N PHE A 117 -10.45 15.65 -13.52
CA PHE A 117 -11.15 16.72 -12.79
C PHE A 117 -12.66 16.68 -13.06
N ASN A 118 -13.07 16.56 -14.32
CA ASN A 118 -14.49 16.48 -14.65
C ASN A 118 -15.13 15.23 -14.04
N GLY A 119 -14.49 14.07 -14.11
CA GLY A 119 -15.00 12.82 -13.54
C GLY A 119 -15.13 12.86 -12.01
N ALA A 120 -14.24 13.58 -11.31
CA ALA A 120 -14.31 13.75 -9.87
C ALA A 120 -15.45 14.69 -9.41
N PHE A 121 -15.77 15.71 -10.20
CA PHE A 121 -16.70 16.78 -9.81
C PHE A 121 -18.04 16.76 -10.56
N THR A 122 -18.25 15.87 -11.53
CA THR A 122 -19.53 15.71 -12.23
C THR A 122 -20.28 14.46 -11.74
N GLY A 123 -21.61 14.57 -11.56
CA GLY A 123 -22.45 13.54 -10.91
C GLY A 123 -22.68 12.23 -11.69
N ALA A 124 -21.89 11.96 -12.75
CA ALA A 124 -22.03 10.77 -13.58
C ALA A 124 -21.45 9.49 -12.94
N GLY A 125 -20.71 9.60 -11.84
CA GLY A 125 -20.05 8.46 -11.18
C GLY A 125 -20.82 7.90 -9.98
N ILE A 126 -21.31 6.66 -10.11
CA ILE A 126 -21.81 5.74 -9.04
C ILE A 126 -23.02 6.27 -8.24
N ALA A 127 -23.81 5.36 -7.66
CA ALA A 127 -24.90 5.69 -6.74
C ALA A 127 -24.39 6.60 -5.59
N GLY A 128 -24.58 7.92 -5.71
CA GLY A 128 -24.01 8.94 -4.82
C GLY A 128 -23.32 10.14 -5.50
N GLY A 129 -23.10 10.10 -6.83
CA GLY A 129 -22.50 11.20 -7.59
C GLY A 129 -21.06 11.52 -7.16
N ALA A 130 -20.66 12.80 -7.24
CA ALA A 130 -19.31 13.26 -6.90
C ALA A 130 -18.84 12.83 -5.49
N LEU A 131 -19.76 12.74 -4.52
CA LEU A 131 -19.44 12.31 -3.16
C LEU A 131 -18.98 10.84 -3.10
N GLY A 132 -19.61 9.96 -3.88
CA GLY A 132 -19.22 8.55 -3.97
C GLY A 132 -17.84 8.36 -4.58
N VAL A 133 -17.53 9.13 -5.63
CA VAL A 133 -16.21 9.14 -6.28
C VAL A 133 -15.13 9.62 -5.32
N LEU A 134 -15.40 10.71 -4.57
CA LEU A 134 -14.44 11.22 -3.58
C LEU A 134 -14.19 10.22 -2.45
N ILE A 135 -15.22 9.57 -1.92
CA ILE A 135 -15.06 8.55 -0.87
C ILE A 135 -14.20 7.39 -1.38
N GLN A 136 -14.46 6.90 -2.60
CA GLN A 136 -13.65 5.83 -3.19
C GLN A 136 -12.20 6.29 -3.42
N GLY A 137 -12.00 7.53 -3.88
CA GLY A 137 -10.68 8.14 -4.05
C GLY A 137 -9.91 8.21 -2.74
N PHE A 138 -10.53 8.72 -1.66
CA PHE A 138 -9.92 8.73 -0.33
C PHE A 138 -9.62 7.33 0.20
N ARG A 139 -10.53 6.38 0.00
CA ARG A 139 -10.34 4.97 0.40
C ARG A 139 -9.09 4.40 -0.25
N ARG A 140 -8.95 4.55 -1.57
CA ARG A 140 -7.81 3.99 -2.31
C ARG A 140 -6.52 4.75 -2.05
N ALA A 141 -6.56 6.08 -1.93
CA ALA A 141 -5.39 6.89 -1.59
C ALA A 141 -4.85 6.56 -0.20
N ALA A 142 -5.72 6.43 0.80
CA ALA A 142 -5.31 6.06 2.15
C ALA A 142 -4.73 4.64 2.22
N PHE A 143 -5.20 3.71 1.38
CA PHE A 143 -4.58 2.37 1.27
C PHE A 143 -3.18 2.42 0.64
N SER A 144 -2.93 3.35 -0.30
CA SER A 144 -1.66 3.47 -1.00
C SER A 144 -0.58 4.12 -0.13
N ASN A 145 -0.86 5.31 0.41
CA ASN A 145 0.14 6.09 1.14
C ASN A 145 0.09 5.98 2.67
N GLU A 146 -0.89 5.23 3.19
CA GLU A 146 -1.07 5.00 4.62
C GLU A 146 -1.26 6.27 5.47
N ALA A 147 -1.66 7.39 4.86
CA ALA A 147 -1.82 8.65 5.54
C ALA A 147 -2.90 8.56 6.63
N GLY A 148 -2.55 8.95 7.84
CA GLY A 148 -3.45 8.92 9.01
C GLY A 148 -3.67 7.53 9.62
N ILE A 149 -3.23 6.44 8.97
CA ILE A 149 -3.36 5.08 9.49
C ILE A 149 -2.40 4.83 10.66
N GLY A 150 -1.15 5.31 10.56
CA GLY A 150 -0.15 5.26 11.64
C GLY A 150 0.78 4.05 11.62
N SER A 151 0.67 3.17 10.62
CA SER A 151 1.57 2.04 10.36
C SER A 151 2.99 2.48 10.01
N ALA A 152 3.16 3.41 9.07
CA ALA A 152 4.47 3.91 8.63
C ALA A 152 5.34 4.44 9.80
N ALA A 153 4.72 5.06 10.80
CA ALA A 153 5.41 5.55 12.00
C ALA A 153 6.15 4.44 12.78
N ILE A 154 5.74 3.17 12.62
CA ILE A 154 6.41 2.01 13.23
C ILE A 154 7.81 1.82 12.63
N ALA A 155 7.97 1.89 11.31
CA ALA A 155 9.27 1.83 10.64
C ALA A 155 10.16 3.01 11.05
N HIS A 156 9.64 4.23 10.92
CA HIS A 156 10.36 5.45 11.25
C HIS A 156 10.81 5.52 12.71
N SER A 157 10.05 4.92 13.63
CA SER A 157 10.45 4.85 15.04
C SER A 157 11.73 4.04 15.31
N ALA A 158 12.15 3.19 14.37
CA ALA A 158 13.38 2.41 14.46
C ALA A 158 14.63 3.19 14.01
N VAL A 159 14.47 4.36 13.37
CA VAL A 159 15.58 5.16 12.87
C VAL A 159 16.34 5.83 14.00
N LYS A 160 17.67 5.83 13.90
CA LYS A 160 18.56 6.49 14.85
C LYS A 160 18.66 7.99 14.52
N THR A 161 17.73 8.77 15.05
CA THR A 161 17.78 10.25 14.96
C THR A 161 17.88 10.90 16.34
N LYS A 162 18.50 12.09 16.40
CA LYS A 162 18.52 12.96 17.59
C LYS A 162 17.24 13.79 17.72
N HIS A 163 16.49 13.97 16.63
CA HIS A 163 15.29 14.79 16.59
C HIS A 163 14.16 14.02 15.90
N ALA A 164 13.10 13.69 16.62
CA ALA A 164 11.98 12.93 16.06
C ALA A 164 11.34 13.64 14.84
N ALA A 165 11.28 14.98 14.87
CA ALA A 165 10.74 15.77 13.77
C ALA A 165 11.57 15.70 12.48
N SER A 166 12.88 15.40 12.55
CA SER A 166 13.67 15.21 11.32
C SER A 166 13.17 13.99 10.55
N GLU A 167 12.90 12.91 11.27
CA GLU A 167 12.38 11.68 10.68
C GLU A 167 10.95 11.86 10.19
N GLY A 168 10.13 12.59 10.95
CA GLY A 168 8.78 12.95 10.51
C GLY A 168 8.74 13.72 9.19
N ILE A 169 9.75 14.55 8.90
CA ILE A 169 9.85 15.27 7.62
C ILE A 169 10.29 14.31 6.49
N VAL A 170 11.25 13.41 6.76
CA VAL A 170 11.67 12.39 5.78
C VAL A 170 10.49 11.49 5.41
N ALA A 171 9.67 11.09 6.39
CA ALA A 171 8.47 10.29 6.19
C ALA A 171 7.45 10.92 5.22
N LEU A 172 7.44 12.26 5.06
CA LEU A 172 6.54 12.92 4.09
C LEU A 172 6.91 12.63 2.63
N LEU A 173 8.12 12.14 2.36
CA LEU A 173 8.51 11.72 1.01
C LEU A 173 7.76 10.46 0.57
N GLU A 174 7.37 9.59 1.50
CA GLU A 174 6.62 8.36 1.19
C GLU A 174 5.29 8.64 0.48
N PRO A 175 4.34 9.40 1.06
CA PRO A 175 3.07 9.71 0.40
C PRO A 175 3.25 10.55 -0.88
N PHE A 176 4.29 11.37 -0.95
CA PHE A 176 4.57 12.17 -2.13
C PHE A 176 5.01 11.29 -3.31
N ILE A 177 6.02 10.44 -3.11
CA ILE A 177 6.53 9.56 -4.16
C ILE A 177 5.46 8.55 -4.57
N ASP A 178 4.77 7.94 -3.60
CA ASP A 178 3.73 6.94 -3.87
C ASP A 178 2.52 7.56 -4.58
N THR A 179 1.79 8.46 -3.91
CA THR A 179 0.48 8.91 -4.43
C THR A 179 0.61 10.04 -5.44
N VAL A 180 1.44 11.05 -5.15
CA VAL A 180 1.50 12.25 -6.00
C VAL A 180 2.26 11.96 -7.29
N VAL A 181 3.31 11.14 -7.25
CA VAL A 181 4.10 10.79 -8.43
C VAL A 181 3.60 9.50 -9.05
N ILE A 182 3.78 8.35 -8.39
CA ILE A 182 3.55 7.03 -9.00
C ILE A 182 2.07 6.82 -9.33
N CYS A 183 1.15 7.01 -8.38
CA CYS A 183 -0.28 6.78 -8.63
C CYS A 183 -0.85 7.77 -9.65
N THR A 184 -0.40 9.04 -9.66
CA THR A 184 -0.80 9.99 -10.70
C THR A 184 -0.37 9.50 -12.09
N MET A 185 0.84 8.98 -12.23
CA MET A 185 1.31 8.43 -13.50
C MET A 185 0.49 7.21 -13.93
N THR A 186 0.17 6.31 -13.00
CA THR A 186 -0.74 5.18 -13.26
C THR A 186 -2.10 5.67 -13.74
N ALA A 187 -2.68 6.65 -13.05
CA ALA A 187 -3.97 7.22 -13.41
C ALA A 187 -3.92 7.87 -14.81
N LEU A 188 -2.86 8.61 -15.13
CA LEU A 188 -2.67 9.20 -16.45
C LEU A 188 -2.57 8.14 -17.54
N VAL A 189 -1.78 7.08 -17.34
CA VAL A 189 -1.69 5.97 -18.31
C VAL A 189 -3.06 5.34 -18.55
N ILE A 190 -3.83 5.07 -17.50
CA ILE A 190 -5.17 4.48 -17.61
C ILE A 190 -6.13 5.41 -18.36
N VAL A 191 -6.17 6.69 -17.99
CA VAL A 191 -7.09 7.66 -18.59
C VAL A 191 -6.71 7.96 -20.04
N ILE A 192 -5.41 8.10 -20.35
CA ILE A 192 -4.92 8.31 -21.72
C ILE A 192 -5.33 7.15 -22.62
N TYR A 193 -5.11 5.92 -22.18
CA TYR A 193 -5.50 4.73 -22.95
C TYR A 193 -7.01 4.70 -23.23
N ASN A 194 -7.83 5.21 -22.30
CA ASN A 194 -9.27 5.21 -22.46
C ASN A 194 -9.88 6.48 -23.09
N ILE A 195 -9.07 7.45 -23.53
CA ILE A 195 -9.62 8.68 -24.15
C ILE A 195 -10.42 8.37 -25.41
N GLU A 196 -10.03 7.33 -26.15
CA GLU A 196 -10.71 6.90 -27.38
C GLU A 196 -11.81 5.86 -27.12
N GLY A 197 -12.11 5.57 -25.85
CA GLY A 197 -13.17 4.62 -25.46
C GLY A 197 -12.76 3.15 -25.57
N ALA A 198 -11.48 2.84 -25.30
CA ALA A 198 -10.96 1.46 -25.33
C ALA A 198 -11.68 0.50 -24.36
N PHE A 199 -12.26 1.02 -23.27
CA PHE A 199 -13.12 0.25 -22.37
C PHE A 199 -14.22 1.09 -21.74
N ALA A 200 -15.36 0.45 -21.46
CA ALA A 200 -16.46 1.08 -20.74
C ALA A 200 -16.18 1.08 -19.22
N TYR A 201 -16.33 2.25 -18.59
CA TYR A 201 -16.32 2.34 -17.13
C TYR A 201 -17.63 1.75 -16.57
N GLY A 202 -17.53 0.75 -15.71
CA GLY A 202 -18.58 0.47 -14.72
C GLY A 202 -19.66 -0.57 -15.05
N ASP A 203 -19.34 -1.69 -15.71
CA ASP A 203 -20.22 -2.86 -15.62
C ASP A 203 -19.70 -3.84 -14.56
N ALA A 204 -20.60 -4.38 -13.74
CA ALA A 204 -20.39 -5.23 -12.56
C ALA A 204 -19.55 -4.64 -11.38
N GLY A 205 -20.21 -3.97 -10.43
CA GLY A 205 -19.69 -3.80 -9.05
C GLY A 205 -18.65 -2.69 -8.84
N GLY A 206 -18.41 -1.83 -9.84
CA GLY A 206 -17.66 -0.57 -9.68
C GLY A 206 -16.14 -0.70 -9.53
N ASN A 207 -15.55 -1.88 -9.73
CA ASN A 207 -14.09 -2.10 -9.68
C ASN A 207 -13.52 -2.80 -10.91
N ALA A 208 -14.36 -3.19 -11.87
CA ALA A 208 -13.95 -3.83 -13.11
C ALA A 208 -14.36 -3.00 -14.34
N VAL A 209 -13.56 -3.07 -15.39
CA VAL A 209 -13.83 -2.51 -16.71
C VAL A 209 -13.90 -3.65 -17.72
N PHE A 210 -14.71 -3.51 -18.75
CA PHE A 210 -14.77 -4.50 -19.82
C PHE A 210 -14.01 -3.99 -21.04
N ALA A 211 -13.00 -4.76 -21.45
CA ALA A 211 -12.25 -4.57 -22.69
C ALA A 211 -12.33 -5.87 -23.49
N ASP A 212 -12.74 -5.79 -24.76
CA ASP A 212 -12.84 -6.95 -25.68
C ASP A 212 -13.62 -8.16 -25.12
N GLY A 213 -14.68 -7.90 -24.34
CA GLY A 213 -15.51 -8.95 -23.72
C GLY A 213 -14.91 -9.60 -22.47
N VAL A 214 -13.75 -9.14 -22.00
CA VAL A 214 -13.08 -9.60 -20.78
C VAL A 214 -13.25 -8.58 -19.66
N SER A 215 -13.62 -9.05 -18.46
CA SER A 215 -13.68 -8.21 -17.26
C SER A 215 -12.26 -8.07 -16.68
N LEU A 216 -11.72 -6.85 -16.71
CA LEU A 216 -10.39 -6.51 -16.20
C LEU A 216 -10.54 -5.66 -14.93
N SER A 217 -9.73 -5.94 -13.91
CA SER A 217 -9.72 -5.15 -12.68
C SER A 217 -8.31 -5.05 -12.10
N GLY A 218 -8.08 -4.04 -11.27
CA GLY A 218 -6.83 -3.86 -10.53
C GLY A 218 -5.57 -4.02 -11.40
N VAL A 219 -4.74 -4.99 -11.02
CA VAL A 219 -3.46 -5.27 -11.68
C VAL A 219 -3.64 -5.78 -13.11
N GLY A 220 -4.68 -6.56 -13.39
CA GLY A 220 -4.97 -7.10 -14.73
C GLY A 220 -5.24 -5.99 -15.76
N LEU A 221 -5.95 -4.94 -15.35
CA LEU A 221 -6.19 -3.77 -16.21
C LEU A 221 -4.87 -3.06 -16.55
N THR A 222 -4.05 -2.78 -15.54
CA THR A 222 -2.75 -2.12 -15.78
C THR A 222 -1.85 -2.96 -16.67
N ASN A 223 -1.85 -4.29 -16.49
CA ASN A 223 -1.05 -5.18 -17.32
C ASN A 223 -1.49 -5.16 -18.79
N HIS A 224 -2.81 -5.20 -19.03
CA HIS A 224 -3.37 -5.11 -20.38
C HIS A 224 -2.97 -3.80 -21.07
N ILE A 225 -3.12 -2.66 -20.39
CA ILE A 225 -2.81 -1.33 -20.96
C ILE A 225 -1.32 -1.21 -21.32
N PHE A 226 -0.44 -1.67 -20.43
CA PHE A 226 1.00 -1.58 -20.65
C PHE A 226 1.45 -2.51 -21.78
N GLU A 227 0.92 -3.74 -21.87
CA GLU A 227 1.23 -4.65 -22.98
C GLU A 227 0.75 -4.10 -24.33
N SER A 228 -0.45 -3.52 -24.37
CA SER A 228 -0.98 -2.88 -25.59
C SER A 228 -0.18 -1.65 -26.02
N SER A 229 0.45 -0.94 -25.06
CA SER A 229 1.21 0.29 -25.34
C SER A 229 2.68 0.01 -25.67
N ILE A 230 3.28 -1.00 -25.03
CA ILE A 230 4.68 -1.39 -25.20
C ILE A 230 4.71 -2.92 -25.41
N PRO A 231 5.01 -3.39 -26.63
CA PRO A 231 5.03 -4.83 -26.92
C PRO A 231 5.95 -5.60 -25.97
N HIS A 232 5.47 -6.74 -25.46
CA HIS A 232 6.20 -7.63 -24.54
C HIS A 232 6.55 -7.04 -23.17
N PHE A 233 5.96 -5.91 -22.79
CA PHE A 233 6.27 -5.25 -21.52
C PHE A 233 5.61 -5.93 -20.30
N SER A 234 4.57 -6.74 -20.50
CA SER A 234 3.85 -7.48 -19.44
C SER A 234 4.78 -8.30 -18.55
N ILE A 235 5.84 -8.91 -19.09
CA ILE A 235 6.82 -9.67 -18.31
C ILE A 235 7.59 -8.73 -17.36
N VAL A 236 8.03 -7.58 -17.87
CA VAL A 236 8.77 -6.58 -17.08
C VAL A 236 7.88 -5.99 -16.00
N LEU A 237 6.62 -5.68 -16.35
CA LEU A 237 5.63 -5.18 -15.40
C LEU A 237 5.29 -6.22 -14.33
N THR A 238 5.15 -7.50 -14.72
CA THR A 238 4.93 -8.62 -13.79
C THR A 238 6.05 -8.67 -12.75
N ILE A 239 7.31 -8.58 -13.17
CA ILE A 239 8.45 -8.54 -12.26
C ILE A 239 8.34 -7.32 -11.33
N ALA A 240 8.04 -6.14 -11.87
CA ALA A 240 7.90 -4.93 -11.07
C ALA A 240 6.80 -5.09 -10.01
N VAL A 241 5.60 -5.55 -10.38
CA VAL A 241 4.46 -5.70 -9.45
C VAL A 241 4.74 -6.77 -8.38
N VAL A 242 5.37 -7.89 -8.74
CA VAL A 242 5.77 -8.91 -7.78
C VAL A 242 6.77 -8.32 -6.77
N LEU A 243 7.71 -7.48 -7.22
CA LEU A 243 8.65 -6.77 -6.35
C LEU A 243 7.94 -5.73 -5.46
N PHE A 244 6.96 -4.99 -5.98
CA PHE A 244 6.11 -4.09 -5.19
C PHE A 244 5.42 -4.85 -4.06
N ALA A 245 4.68 -5.91 -4.40
CA ALA A 245 3.99 -6.76 -3.44
C ALA A 245 4.97 -7.35 -2.40
N PHE A 246 6.12 -7.83 -2.86
CA PHE A 246 7.18 -8.38 -2.00
C PHE A 246 7.70 -7.34 -0.99
N SER A 247 8.03 -6.14 -1.45
CA SER A 247 8.55 -5.05 -0.62
C SER A 247 7.55 -4.59 0.45
N THR A 248 6.27 -4.56 0.10
CA THR A 248 5.18 -4.24 1.02
C THR A 248 5.03 -5.33 2.08
N MET A 249 5.03 -6.60 1.68
CA MET A 249 4.92 -7.73 2.62
C MET A 249 6.02 -7.78 3.67
N ILE A 250 7.28 -7.58 3.28
CA ILE A 250 8.39 -7.60 4.24
C ILE A 250 8.30 -6.43 5.24
N SER A 251 7.82 -5.26 4.78
CA SER A 251 7.66 -4.07 5.63
C SER A 251 6.47 -4.23 6.59
N TRP A 252 5.32 -4.67 6.09
CA TRP A 252 4.13 -4.93 6.91
C TRP A 252 4.30 -6.09 7.89
N SER A 253 5.14 -7.07 7.57
CA SER A 253 5.56 -8.10 8.53
C SER A 253 6.22 -7.48 9.76
N TYR A 254 7.06 -6.44 9.57
CA TYR A 254 7.64 -5.73 10.71
C TYR A 254 6.60 -4.94 11.49
N TYR A 255 5.67 -4.25 10.81
CA TYR A 255 4.63 -3.45 11.46
C TYR A 255 3.72 -4.31 12.34
N GLY A 256 3.23 -5.42 11.79
CA GLY A 256 2.41 -6.35 12.55
C GLY A 256 3.21 -7.07 13.64
N MET A 257 4.49 -7.38 13.43
CA MET A 257 5.36 -7.97 14.48
C MET A 257 5.51 -7.04 15.68
N GLN A 258 5.74 -5.74 15.47
CA GLN A 258 5.82 -4.77 16.58
C GLN A 258 4.50 -4.71 17.36
N SER A 259 3.37 -4.72 16.65
CA SER A 259 2.04 -4.73 17.27
C SER A 259 1.74 -6.05 17.99
N TRP A 260 2.18 -7.18 17.44
CA TRP A 260 2.09 -8.49 18.06
C TRP A 260 2.91 -8.57 19.34
N THR A 261 4.15 -8.07 19.31
CA THR A 261 5.03 -7.98 20.48
C THR A 261 4.45 -7.06 21.55
N PHE A 262 3.76 -5.98 21.18
CA PHE A 262 3.04 -5.13 22.13
C PHE A 262 1.91 -5.87 22.85
N LEU A 263 1.15 -6.71 22.14
CA LEU A 263 0.00 -7.45 22.70
C LEU A 263 0.41 -8.66 23.54
N PHE A 264 1.36 -9.46 23.03
CA PHE A 264 1.69 -10.77 23.61
C PHE A 264 3.04 -10.81 24.33
N GLY A 265 3.75 -9.68 24.35
CA GLY A 265 5.08 -9.56 24.94
C GLY A 265 6.19 -10.07 24.02
N LYS A 266 7.41 -9.57 24.26
CA LYS A 266 8.61 -9.92 23.50
C LYS A 266 9.12 -11.29 23.94
N SER A 267 9.09 -12.26 23.03
CA SER A 267 9.76 -13.54 23.19
C SER A 267 10.07 -14.15 21.82
N ASP A 268 11.17 -14.89 21.71
CA ASP A 268 11.55 -15.57 20.46
C ASP A 268 10.45 -16.49 19.96
N ARG A 269 9.70 -17.11 20.88
CA ARG A 269 8.54 -17.95 20.55
C ARG A 269 7.44 -17.14 19.90
N ASN A 270 7.05 -16.00 20.48
CA ASN A 270 5.98 -15.16 19.94
C ASN A 270 6.36 -14.58 18.57
N GLU A 271 7.61 -14.15 18.40
CA GLU A 271 8.09 -13.63 17.12
C GLU A 271 8.08 -14.72 16.02
N LYS A 272 8.51 -15.94 16.35
CA LYS A 272 8.47 -17.08 15.42
C LYS A 272 7.04 -17.45 15.05
N ILE A 273 6.12 -17.50 16.02
CA ILE A 273 4.69 -17.75 15.78
C ILE A 273 4.14 -16.72 14.79
N TYR A 274 4.38 -15.43 15.03
CA TYR A 274 3.92 -14.37 14.14
C TYR A 274 4.48 -14.53 12.72
N LYS A 275 5.79 -14.77 12.57
CA LYS A 275 6.42 -14.95 11.25
C LYS A 275 5.88 -16.16 10.49
N VAL A 276 5.65 -17.28 11.18
CA VAL A 276 5.04 -18.47 10.58
C VAL A 276 3.62 -18.18 10.12
N LEU A 277 2.80 -17.56 10.98
CA LEU A 277 1.44 -17.13 10.60
C LEU A 277 1.49 -16.21 9.38
N PHE A 278 2.37 -15.22 9.38
CA PHE A 278 2.54 -14.29 8.27
C PHE A 278 2.82 -15.04 6.95
N CYS A 279 3.78 -15.98 6.94
CA CYS A 279 4.05 -16.79 5.76
C CYS A 279 2.87 -17.67 5.33
N LEU A 280 2.10 -18.22 6.27
CA LEU A 280 0.88 -18.98 5.95
C LEU A 280 -0.16 -18.10 5.25
N PHE A 281 -0.36 -16.87 5.74
CA PHE A 281 -1.29 -15.92 5.12
C PHE A 281 -0.84 -15.47 3.73
N VAL A 282 0.47 -15.49 3.42
CA VAL A 282 0.96 -15.26 2.04
C VAL A 282 0.41 -16.32 1.09
N VAL A 283 0.50 -17.59 1.49
CA VAL A 283 -0.01 -18.72 0.69
C VAL A 283 -1.53 -18.66 0.55
N ILE A 284 -2.23 -18.40 1.65
CA ILE A 284 -3.69 -18.29 1.65
C ILE A 284 -4.13 -17.14 0.74
N GLY A 285 -3.49 -15.97 0.83
CA GLY A 285 -3.80 -14.82 0.00
C GLY A 285 -3.61 -15.10 -1.49
N ALA A 286 -2.49 -15.71 -1.88
CA ALA A 286 -2.21 -16.06 -3.26
C ALA A 286 -3.20 -17.09 -3.84
N ALA A 287 -3.83 -17.91 -3.00
CA ALA A 287 -4.84 -18.90 -3.40
C ALA A 287 -6.30 -18.40 -3.27
N SER A 288 -6.53 -17.23 -2.67
CA SER A 288 -7.88 -16.72 -2.37
C SER A 288 -8.48 -15.92 -3.54
N LYS A 289 -9.79 -15.61 -3.47
CA LYS A 289 -10.44 -14.65 -4.38
C LYS A 289 -10.26 -13.21 -3.86
N MET A 290 -10.01 -12.27 -4.76
CA MET A 290 -9.67 -10.86 -4.45
C MET A 290 -10.69 -10.16 -3.53
N GLY A 291 -12.00 -10.35 -3.75
CA GLY A 291 -13.05 -9.59 -3.07
C GLY A 291 -13.01 -9.72 -1.54
N SER A 292 -13.01 -10.94 -1.01
CA SER A 292 -13.01 -11.17 0.45
C SER A 292 -11.73 -10.67 1.13
N VAL A 293 -10.60 -10.75 0.43
CA VAL A 293 -9.31 -10.26 0.92
C VAL A 293 -9.31 -8.75 1.02
N LEU A 294 -9.82 -8.07 0.00
CA LEU A 294 -9.86 -6.61 -0.06
C LEU A 294 -10.80 -6.02 1.01
N ASP A 295 -11.99 -6.57 1.21
CA ASP A 295 -12.93 -6.08 2.23
C ASP A 295 -12.37 -6.22 3.65
N PHE A 296 -11.76 -7.36 3.95
CA PHE A 296 -11.08 -7.58 5.24
C PHE A 296 -9.91 -6.60 5.43
N SER A 297 -9.12 -6.39 4.37
CA SER A 297 -7.96 -5.50 4.39
C SER A 297 -8.34 -4.05 4.64
N ASP A 298 -9.33 -3.55 3.88
CA ASP A 298 -9.89 -2.21 4.05
C ASP A 298 -10.41 -2.04 5.49
N ALA A 299 -11.20 -3.00 6.00
CA ALA A 299 -11.76 -2.92 7.35
C ALA A 299 -10.69 -2.80 8.43
N MET A 300 -9.63 -3.63 8.38
CA MET A 300 -8.56 -3.60 9.37
C MET A 300 -7.74 -2.31 9.30
N ILE A 301 -7.34 -1.89 8.09
CA ILE A 301 -6.51 -0.70 7.89
C ILE A 301 -7.26 0.58 8.30
N PHE A 302 -8.53 0.73 7.90
CA PHE A 302 -9.31 1.89 8.33
C PHE A 302 -9.64 1.88 9.82
N ALA A 303 -9.82 0.70 10.42
CA ALA A 303 -10.02 0.60 11.87
C ALA A 303 -8.79 1.07 12.66
N MET A 304 -7.56 0.94 12.13
CA MET A 304 -6.34 1.49 12.76
C MET A 304 -6.32 3.02 12.77
N MET A 305 -6.88 3.65 11.73
CA MET A 305 -6.91 5.10 11.59
C MET A 305 -7.63 5.75 12.78
N VAL A 306 -8.71 5.16 13.28
CA VAL A 306 -9.51 5.72 14.39
C VAL A 306 -8.67 5.97 15.66
N PRO A 307 -8.05 4.96 16.30
CA PRO A 307 -7.24 5.18 17.49
C PRO A 307 -6.00 6.04 17.21
N ASN A 308 -5.41 5.95 16.01
CA ASN A 308 -4.25 6.75 15.64
C ASN A 308 -4.60 8.24 15.53
N MET A 309 -5.67 8.58 14.80
CA MET A 309 -6.11 9.97 14.60
C MET A 309 -6.53 10.63 15.90
N ILE A 310 -7.27 9.93 16.76
CA ILE A 310 -7.60 10.45 18.10
C ILE A 310 -6.33 10.82 18.87
N GLY A 311 -5.34 9.93 18.87
CA GLY A 311 -4.06 10.20 19.49
C GLY A 311 -3.31 11.38 18.88
N LEU A 312 -3.28 11.46 17.55
CA LEU A 312 -2.59 12.52 16.81
C LEU A 312 -3.20 13.90 17.08
N PHE A 313 -4.54 14.02 17.10
CA PHE A 313 -5.21 15.28 17.44
C PHE A 313 -4.88 15.74 18.87
N ILE A 314 -4.92 14.82 19.85
CA ILE A 314 -4.61 15.16 21.25
C ILE A 314 -3.12 15.52 21.43
N LEU A 315 -2.24 14.84 20.69
CA LEU A 315 -0.78 15.00 20.75
C LEU A 315 -0.23 16.06 19.77
N ALA A 316 -1.07 16.68 18.93
CA ALA A 316 -0.66 17.68 17.96
C ALA A 316 0.19 18.83 18.55
N PRO A 317 -0.09 19.36 19.77
CA PRO A 317 0.77 20.36 20.38
C PRO A 317 2.21 19.88 20.63
N TYR A 318 2.38 18.59 20.98
CA TYR A 318 3.70 18.00 21.21
C TYR A 318 4.47 17.85 19.90
N VAL A 319 3.79 17.43 18.82
CA VAL A 319 4.39 17.37 17.48
C VAL A 319 4.85 18.75 17.02
N LYS A 320 4.04 19.79 17.27
CA LYS A 320 4.39 21.19 16.95
C LYS A 320 5.64 21.65 17.73
N GLU A 321 5.74 21.30 19.00
CA GLU A 321 6.91 21.61 19.83
C GLU A 321 8.18 20.92 19.32
N GLU A 322 8.11 19.62 19.02
CA GLU A 322 9.24 18.86 18.47
C GLU A 322 9.70 19.40 17.11
N LEU A 323 8.75 19.81 16.25
CA LEU A 323 9.08 20.46 14.98
C LEU A 323 9.80 21.80 15.21
N ALA A 324 9.30 22.64 16.12
CA ALA A 324 9.93 23.92 16.43
C ALA A 324 11.36 23.75 16.96
N LYS A 325 11.60 22.76 17.85
CA LYS A 325 12.94 22.40 18.34
C LYS A 325 13.88 22.02 17.20
N TYR A 326 13.42 21.17 16.28
CA TYR A 326 14.24 20.75 15.14
C TYR A 326 14.56 21.91 14.19
N LEU A 327 13.57 22.74 13.85
CA LEU A 327 13.76 23.92 13.00
C LEU A 327 14.74 24.93 13.62
N ALA A 328 14.72 25.11 14.94
CA ALA A 328 15.69 25.94 15.63
C ALA A 328 17.10 25.33 15.56
N ALA A 329 17.22 24.00 15.74
CA ALA A 329 18.51 23.31 15.72
C ALA A 329 19.21 23.37 14.35
N ILE A 330 18.46 23.36 13.24
CA ILE A 330 19.03 23.45 11.89
C ILE A 330 19.29 24.89 11.43
N LYS A 331 18.63 25.89 12.02
CA LYS A 331 18.92 27.31 11.74
C LYS A 331 20.25 27.79 12.32
N ASN A 332 20.72 27.14 13.39
CA ASN A 332 21.96 27.47 14.09
C ASN A 332 23.18 26.68 13.56
N LYS A 333 23.06 26.09 12.37
CA LYS A 333 24.14 25.44 11.61
C LYS A 333 24.39 26.19 10.32
#